data_AF-A0A522RN43-F1
#
_entry.id   AF-A0A522RN43-F1
#
_cell.length_a   1.000
_cell.length_b   1.000
_cell.length_c   1.000
_cell.angle_alpha   90.00
_cell.angle_beta   90.00
_cell.angle_gamma   90.00
#
_symmetry.space_group_name_H-M   'P 1'
#
loop_
_entity.id
_entity.type
_entity.pdbx_description
1 polymer ?
#
loop_
_entity_poly.entity_id
_entity_poly.type
_entity_poly.pdbx_seq_one_letter_code
_entity_poly.pdbx_strand_id
1 'polypeptide(L)'
;MPDDTTSSDADHAMRHWQGAESGPIAIGSAAHMRLFCRMLLDTHNPYKPAIMVWPQLAPDALQRITSLPIWDIAVQTEGRAMLRARAYADTVRDPLLHEALCMDAGEEARHKVVLGHLVQSYGIPLEPEPEYAMPEDPEWDWLVTGYSECIDSFFGFGLFESAKRTGYFPAELVETFEPVIQEEARHILFFANWVAWYRRQLPWWRRPAFRLRELRVWAFLVWERIGIAKGLDSKGQVQDANFALSGGGQLNDELKVGELLRLCLIENDRRMAGYDPRLLRPRIVPRMARLARLFLR
;
A
#
# COMPACT_ATOMS: atom_id res chain seq x y z
N MET A 1 -0.44 -26.91 -19.81
CA MET A 1 -0.69 -25.46 -19.77
C MET A 1 -1.28 -25.17 -18.40
N PRO A 2 -0.75 -24.23 -17.62
CA PRO A 2 -1.47 -23.76 -16.44
C PRO A 2 -2.82 -23.21 -16.90
N ASP A 3 -3.85 -23.47 -16.13
CA ASP A 3 -5.24 -23.26 -16.49
C ASP A 3 -5.54 -21.75 -16.55
N ASP A 4 -5.52 -21.13 -17.74
CA ASP A 4 -5.77 -19.68 -17.94
C ASP A 4 -7.09 -19.22 -17.28
N THR A 5 -8.07 -20.11 -17.21
CA THR A 5 -9.35 -19.94 -16.51
C THR A 5 -9.18 -19.64 -15.01
N THR A 6 -8.25 -20.33 -14.33
CA THR A 6 -7.98 -20.10 -12.89
C THR A 6 -7.27 -18.77 -12.63
N SER A 7 -6.49 -18.28 -13.60
CA SER A 7 -5.81 -16.98 -13.50
C SER A 7 -6.79 -15.82 -13.66
N SER A 8 -7.73 -15.91 -14.61
CA SER A 8 -8.75 -14.88 -14.83
C SER A 8 -9.75 -14.76 -13.67
N ASP A 9 -10.17 -15.88 -13.10
CA ASP A 9 -11.10 -15.88 -11.97
C ASP A 9 -10.45 -15.32 -10.70
N ALA A 10 -9.19 -15.67 -10.44
CA ALA A 10 -8.41 -15.10 -9.33
C ALA A 10 -8.16 -13.60 -9.52
N ASP A 11 -7.87 -13.17 -10.75
CA ASP A 11 -7.69 -11.76 -11.09
C ASP A 11 -9.00 -10.95 -10.89
N HIS A 12 -10.14 -11.51 -11.32
CA HIS A 12 -11.44 -10.91 -11.08
C HIS A 12 -11.78 -10.86 -9.57
N ALA A 13 -11.59 -11.95 -8.83
CA ALA A 13 -11.85 -12.02 -7.39
C ALA A 13 -11.00 -11.03 -6.59
N MET A 14 -9.74 -10.79 -7.01
CA MET A 14 -8.85 -9.80 -6.42
C MET A 14 -9.39 -8.35 -6.55
N ARG A 15 -10.29 -8.08 -7.51
CA ARG A 15 -10.87 -6.74 -7.74
C ARG A 15 -12.32 -6.63 -7.33
N HIS A 16 -13.04 -7.74 -7.26
CA HIS A 16 -14.48 -7.77 -7.04
C HIS A 16 -14.83 -8.79 -5.96
N TRP A 17 -15.36 -8.30 -4.84
CA TRP A 17 -15.72 -9.14 -3.73
C TRP A 17 -16.90 -8.59 -2.92
N GLN A 18 -17.82 -9.48 -2.56
CA GLN A 18 -18.99 -9.19 -1.74
C GLN A 18 -19.03 -10.19 -0.59
N GLY A 19 -19.26 -9.72 0.64
CA GLY A 19 -19.35 -10.60 1.80
C GLY A 19 -20.59 -11.49 1.75
N ALA A 20 -20.43 -12.77 2.11
CA ALA A 20 -21.51 -13.77 2.08
C ALA A 20 -22.70 -13.43 3.01
N GLU A 21 -22.45 -12.78 4.15
CA GLU A 21 -23.51 -12.36 5.07
C GLU A 21 -24.32 -11.21 4.46
N SER A 22 -25.66 -11.32 4.46
CA SER A 22 -26.56 -10.26 3.98
C SER A 22 -26.96 -9.29 5.10
N GLY A 23 -27.37 -8.07 4.74
CA GLY A 23 -27.91 -7.08 5.68
C GLY A 23 -26.88 -6.12 6.28
N PRO A 24 -27.33 -5.22 7.17
CA PRO A 24 -26.47 -4.19 7.76
C PRO A 24 -25.45 -4.80 8.74
N ILE A 25 -24.21 -4.29 8.71
CA ILE A 25 -23.14 -4.71 9.61
C ILE A 25 -22.80 -3.57 10.57
N ALA A 26 -22.86 -3.85 11.88
CA ALA A 26 -22.45 -2.90 12.90
C ALA A 26 -20.93 -2.80 12.99
N ILE A 27 -20.37 -1.61 12.77
CA ILE A 27 -18.91 -1.37 12.85
C ILE A 27 -18.38 -1.71 14.24
N GLY A 28 -17.36 -2.57 14.26
CA GLY A 28 -16.76 -3.10 15.50
C GLY A 28 -17.41 -4.36 16.04
N SER A 29 -18.46 -4.89 15.41
CA SER A 29 -18.99 -6.21 15.74
C SER A 29 -18.08 -7.35 15.25
N ALA A 30 -18.35 -8.57 15.70
CA ALA A 30 -17.72 -9.77 15.15
C ALA A 30 -18.03 -9.97 13.65
N ALA A 31 -19.23 -9.59 13.19
CA ALA A 31 -19.57 -9.62 11.76
C ALA A 31 -18.73 -8.64 10.95
N HIS A 32 -18.44 -7.45 11.50
CA HIS A 32 -17.51 -6.50 10.87
C HIS A 32 -16.10 -7.06 10.78
N MET A 33 -15.60 -7.71 11.84
CA MET A 33 -14.30 -8.38 11.84
C MET A 33 -14.20 -9.44 10.75
N ARG A 34 -15.20 -10.35 10.71
CA ARG A 34 -15.26 -11.39 9.69
C ARG A 34 -15.30 -10.80 8.29
N LEU A 35 -16.06 -9.72 8.07
CA LEU A 35 -16.19 -9.09 6.75
C LEU A 35 -14.83 -8.65 6.20
N PHE A 36 -14.05 -7.87 6.97
CA PHE A 36 -12.77 -7.37 6.45
C PHE A 36 -11.68 -8.44 6.41
N CYS A 37 -11.70 -9.42 7.33
CA CYS A 37 -10.76 -10.55 7.28
C CYS A 37 -11.03 -11.44 6.07
N ARG A 38 -12.31 -11.78 5.82
CA ARG A 38 -12.71 -12.57 4.64
C ARG A 38 -12.47 -11.81 3.34
N MET A 39 -12.69 -10.50 3.31
CA MET A 39 -12.30 -9.70 2.15
C MET A 39 -10.84 -9.93 1.80
N LEU A 40 -9.91 -9.81 2.76
CA LEU A 40 -8.50 -10.00 2.47
C LEU A 40 -8.18 -11.44 2.05
N LEU A 41 -8.69 -12.44 2.79
CA LEU A 41 -8.38 -13.85 2.55
C LEU A 41 -8.98 -14.39 1.24
N ASP A 42 -10.25 -14.09 0.97
CA ASP A 42 -10.99 -14.64 -0.18
C ASP A 42 -10.57 -13.99 -1.51
N THR A 43 -9.90 -12.83 -1.45
CA THR A 43 -9.44 -12.08 -2.64
C THR A 43 -7.95 -12.26 -2.92
N HIS A 44 -7.29 -13.16 -2.19
CA HIS A 44 -5.88 -13.46 -2.40
C HIS A 44 -5.64 -14.05 -3.79
N ASN A 45 -4.76 -13.40 -4.55
CA ASN A 45 -4.28 -13.91 -5.82
C ASN A 45 -2.86 -14.48 -5.65
N PRO A 46 -2.65 -15.80 -5.75
CA PRO A 46 -1.36 -16.44 -5.52
C PRO A 46 -0.42 -16.35 -6.74
N TYR A 47 -0.39 -15.20 -7.44
CA TYR A 47 0.56 -14.99 -8.53
C TYR A 47 2.00 -15.12 -8.02
N LYS A 48 2.87 -15.70 -8.86
CA LYS A 48 4.23 -16.08 -8.48
C LYS A 48 5.25 -15.10 -9.07
N PRO A 49 6.01 -14.35 -8.24
CA PRO A 49 7.02 -13.42 -8.76
C PRO A 49 8.07 -14.06 -9.66
N ALA A 50 8.40 -15.34 -9.41
CA ALA A 50 9.44 -16.07 -10.14
C ALA A 50 9.10 -16.35 -11.62
N ILE A 51 7.83 -16.25 -12.01
CA ILE A 51 7.41 -16.47 -13.41
C ILE A 51 6.95 -15.17 -14.09
N MET A 52 7.10 -14.03 -13.42
CA MET A 52 6.78 -12.72 -14.02
C MET A 52 7.74 -12.45 -15.18
N VAL A 53 7.17 -12.06 -16.32
CA VAL A 53 7.93 -11.73 -17.52
C VAL A 53 8.26 -10.25 -17.49
N TRP A 54 9.53 -9.93 -17.29
CA TRP A 54 10.02 -8.55 -17.36
C TRP A 54 10.25 -8.14 -18.82
N PRO A 55 9.58 -7.10 -19.32
CA PRO A 55 9.74 -6.68 -20.71
C PRO A 55 11.14 -6.11 -20.95
N GLN A 56 11.66 -6.33 -22.16
CA GLN A 56 12.84 -5.60 -22.63
C GLN A 56 12.48 -4.14 -22.84
N LEU A 57 13.24 -3.24 -22.22
CA LEU A 57 12.99 -1.81 -22.29
C LEU A 57 13.84 -1.16 -23.39
N ALA A 58 13.25 -0.20 -24.10
CA ALA A 58 14.01 0.69 -24.97
C ALA A 58 15.05 1.48 -24.15
N PRO A 59 16.17 1.92 -24.74
CA PRO A 59 17.27 2.55 -23.99
C PRO A 59 16.84 3.75 -23.14
N ASP A 60 15.90 4.56 -23.62
CA ASP A 60 15.36 5.72 -22.91
C ASP A 60 14.49 5.31 -21.71
N ALA A 61 13.63 4.28 -21.87
CA ALA A 61 12.82 3.74 -20.79
C ALA A 61 13.67 3.05 -19.72
N LEU A 62 14.70 2.30 -20.15
CA LEU A 62 15.68 1.71 -19.25
C LEU A 62 16.42 2.78 -18.45
N GLN A 63 16.89 3.86 -19.11
CA GLN A 63 17.53 4.97 -18.43
C GLN A 63 16.60 5.62 -17.39
N ARG A 64 15.33 5.84 -17.72
CA ARG A 64 14.35 6.39 -16.78
C ARG A 64 14.20 5.50 -15.55
N ILE A 65 13.96 4.20 -15.73
CA ILE A 65 13.71 3.30 -14.60
C ILE A 65 14.95 3.16 -13.70
N THR A 66 16.15 3.05 -14.28
CA THR A 66 17.39 2.88 -13.51
C THR A 66 17.83 4.16 -12.80
N SER A 67 17.33 5.33 -13.22
CA SER A 67 17.69 6.62 -12.63
C SER A 67 16.77 7.07 -11.49
N LEU A 68 15.72 6.30 -11.18
CA LEU A 68 14.83 6.61 -10.06
C LEU A 68 15.54 6.32 -8.73
N PRO A 69 15.73 7.32 -7.84
CA PRO A 69 16.46 7.17 -6.58
C PRO A 69 15.56 6.58 -5.49
N ILE A 70 14.80 5.53 -5.81
CA ILE A 70 13.72 4.99 -4.97
C ILE A 70 13.88 3.51 -4.66
N TRP A 71 14.70 2.78 -5.42
CA TRP A 71 14.67 1.32 -5.38
C TRP A 71 15.16 0.72 -4.07
N ASP A 72 16.20 1.30 -3.48
CA ASP A 72 16.66 0.92 -2.13
C ASP A 72 15.55 1.13 -1.10
N ILE A 73 14.93 2.31 -1.15
CA ILE A 73 13.86 2.70 -0.22
C ILE A 73 12.67 1.77 -0.40
N ALA A 74 12.27 1.48 -1.64
CA ALA A 74 11.13 0.62 -1.95
C ALA A 74 11.34 -0.79 -1.39
N VAL A 75 12.44 -1.46 -1.75
CA VAL A 75 12.74 -2.83 -1.27
C VAL A 75 12.84 -2.89 0.25
N GLN A 76 13.44 -1.89 0.88
CA GLN A 76 13.57 -1.83 2.34
C GLN A 76 12.23 -1.55 3.03
N THR A 77 11.37 -0.72 2.45
CA THR A 77 10.03 -0.46 2.96
C THR A 77 9.19 -1.73 2.96
N GLU A 78 9.17 -2.50 1.86
CA GLU A 78 8.46 -3.79 1.81
C GLU A 78 8.98 -4.78 2.87
N GLY A 79 10.31 -4.82 3.06
CA GLY A 79 10.94 -5.65 4.08
C GLY A 79 10.50 -5.28 5.50
N ARG A 80 10.41 -3.98 5.80
CA ARG A 80 9.92 -3.49 7.09
C ARG A 80 8.41 -3.69 7.27
N ALA A 81 7.62 -3.47 6.22
CA ALA A 81 6.17 -3.64 6.24
C ALA A 81 5.81 -5.08 6.61
N MET A 82 6.40 -6.07 5.92
CA MET A 82 6.29 -7.49 6.26
C MET A 82 6.60 -7.76 7.73
N LEU A 83 7.75 -7.28 8.23
CA LEU A 83 8.19 -7.56 9.59
C LEU A 83 7.23 -6.96 10.63
N ARG A 84 6.77 -5.73 10.40
CA ARG A 84 5.84 -5.01 11.29
C ARG A 84 4.46 -5.66 11.31
N ALA A 85 3.92 -5.99 10.13
CA ALA A 85 2.66 -6.72 10.01
C ALA A 85 2.75 -8.07 10.73
N ARG A 86 3.85 -8.81 10.56
CA ARG A 86 4.06 -10.08 11.23
C ARG A 86 4.19 -9.94 12.75
N ALA A 87 4.99 -8.99 13.22
CA ALA A 87 5.16 -8.75 14.64
C ALA A 87 3.82 -8.38 15.32
N TYR A 88 2.97 -7.61 14.64
CA TYR A 88 1.63 -7.32 15.14
C TYR A 88 0.72 -8.55 15.12
N ALA A 89 0.75 -9.34 14.04
CA ALA A 89 0.01 -10.59 13.93
C ALA A 89 0.29 -11.53 15.11
N ASP A 90 1.56 -11.67 15.52
CA ASP A 90 1.98 -12.53 16.62
C ASP A 90 1.38 -12.09 17.99
N THR A 91 0.86 -10.86 18.10
CA THR A 91 0.14 -10.38 19.30
C THR A 91 -1.36 -10.76 19.30
N VAL A 92 -1.90 -11.18 18.17
CA VAL A 92 -3.33 -11.41 17.96
C VAL A 92 -3.71 -12.85 18.29
N ARG A 93 -4.77 -13.00 19.10
CA ARG A 93 -5.27 -14.31 19.54
C ARG A 93 -6.47 -14.83 18.76
N ASP A 94 -7.24 -13.94 18.13
CA ASP A 94 -8.38 -14.36 17.31
C ASP A 94 -7.84 -15.04 16.04
N PRO A 95 -8.20 -16.30 15.77
CA PRO A 95 -7.56 -17.08 14.71
C PRO A 95 -7.83 -16.50 13.31
N LEU A 96 -9.02 -15.94 13.07
CA LEU A 96 -9.35 -15.37 11.77
C LEU A 96 -8.61 -14.07 11.53
N LEU A 97 -8.54 -13.20 12.55
CA LEU A 97 -7.79 -11.95 12.43
C LEU A 97 -6.28 -12.22 12.30
N HIS A 98 -5.75 -13.18 13.05
CA HIS A 98 -4.36 -13.59 12.94
C HIS A 98 -4.03 -14.11 11.54
N GLU A 99 -4.89 -14.96 10.97
CA GLU A 99 -4.73 -15.47 9.60
C GLU A 99 -4.73 -14.34 8.56
N ALA A 100 -5.67 -13.38 8.67
CA ALA A 100 -5.70 -12.23 7.77
C ALA A 100 -4.46 -11.34 7.89
N LEU A 101 -3.96 -11.08 9.10
CA LEU A 101 -2.70 -10.33 9.30
C LEU A 101 -1.47 -11.07 8.77
N CYS A 102 -1.45 -12.41 8.87
CA CYS A 102 -0.39 -13.20 8.26
C CYS A 102 -0.46 -13.18 6.73
N MET A 103 -1.66 -13.12 6.16
CA MET A 103 -1.85 -12.94 4.71
C MET A 103 -1.30 -11.60 4.26
N ASP A 104 -1.68 -10.51 4.93
CA ASP A 104 -1.19 -9.15 4.71
C ASP A 104 0.36 -9.12 4.71
N ALA A 105 0.98 -9.59 5.79
CA ALA A 105 2.44 -9.71 5.89
C ALA A 105 3.08 -10.59 4.80
N GLY A 106 2.38 -11.63 4.33
CA GLY A 106 2.85 -12.49 3.25
C GLY A 106 2.77 -11.83 1.87
N GLU A 107 1.81 -10.94 1.66
CA GLU A 107 1.70 -10.14 0.44
C GLU A 107 2.82 -9.07 0.41
N GLU A 108 3.08 -8.38 1.53
CA GLU A 108 4.25 -7.48 1.70
C GLU A 108 5.58 -8.20 1.42
N ALA A 109 5.74 -9.41 1.96
CA ALA A 109 6.92 -10.25 1.68
C ALA A 109 7.11 -10.49 0.19
N ARG A 110 6.00 -10.67 -0.53
CA ARG A 110 6.02 -10.94 -1.96
C ARG A 110 6.31 -9.68 -2.76
N HIS A 111 5.81 -8.51 -2.35
CA HIS A 111 6.13 -7.23 -3.00
C HIS A 111 7.63 -6.98 -2.99
N LYS A 112 8.31 -7.26 -1.87
CA LYS A 112 9.76 -7.24 -1.78
C LYS A 112 10.43 -8.13 -2.84
N VAL A 113 9.94 -9.35 -3.03
CA VAL A 113 10.47 -10.29 -4.03
C VAL A 113 10.24 -9.77 -5.46
N VAL A 114 9.06 -9.20 -5.74
CA VAL A 114 8.75 -8.58 -7.04
C VAL A 114 9.73 -7.45 -7.34
N LEU A 115 9.96 -6.54 -6.39
CA LEU A 115 10.93 -5.46 -6.54
C LEU A 115 12.36 -5.98 -6.67
N GLY A 116 12.73 -7.02 -5.92
CA GLY A 116 14.01 -7.72 -6.06
C GLY A 116 14.25 -8.25 -7.47
N HIS A 117 13.23 -8.85 -8.09
CA HIS A 117 13.32 -9.30 -9.48
C HIS A 117 13.37 -8.13 -10.47
N LEU A 118 12.68 -7.01 -10.21
CA LEU A 118 12.78 -5.80 -11.05
C LEU A 118 14.22 -5.30 -11.12
N VAL A 119 14.83 -5.10 -9.95
CA VAL A 119 16.18 -4.49 -9.89
C VAL A 119 17.22 -5.42 -10.51
N GLN A 120 17.07 -6.73 -10.31
CA GLN A 120 17.92 -7.73 -10.95
C GLN A 120 17.74 -7.72 -12.48
N SER A 121 16.50 -7.64 -12.96
CA SER A 121 16.19 -7.71 -14.40
C SER A 121 16.71 -6.50 -15.17
N TYR A 122 16.74 -5.32 -14.54
CA TYR A 122 17.22 -4.08 -15.17
C TYR A 122 18.63 -3.65 -14.74
N GLY A 123 19.33 -4.47 -13.94
CA GLY A 123 20.70 -4.20 -13.51
C GLY A 123 20.82 -2.97 -12.61
N ILE A 124 19.79 -2.70 -11.80
CA ILE A 124 19.77 -1.58 -10.87
C ILE A 124 20.59 -1.98 -9.64
N PRO A 125 21.68 -1.26 -9.33
CA PRO A 125 22.45 -1.52 -8.12
C PRO A 125 21.63 -1.13 -6.90
N LEU A 126 21.58 -2.02 -5.90
CA LEU A 126 21.04 -1.72 -4.59
C LEU A 126 22.15 -1.55 -3.57
N GLU A 127 21.96 -0.62 -2.65
CA GLU A 127 22.69 -0.56 -1.40
C GLU A 127 22.42 -1.82 -0.56
N PRO A 128 23.39 -2.27 0.26
CA PRO A 128 23.18 -3.40 1.16
C PRO A 128 21.95 -3.18 2.05
N GLU A 129 21.07 -4.17 2.10
CA GLU A 129 19.90 -4.09 2.96
C GLU A 129 20.34 -4.00 4.44
N PRO A 130 19.76 -3.06 5.22
CA PRO A 130 20.00 -3.01 6.64
C PRO A 130 19.40 -4.24 7.34
N GLU A 131 19.94 -4.58 8.50
CA GLU A 131 19.32 -5.59 9.35
C GLU A 131 17.97 -5.06 9.87
N TYR A 132 16.89 -5.79 9.58
CA TYR A 132 15.56 -5.41 10.02
C TYR A 132 15.39 -5.71 11.52
N ALA A 133 15.35 -4.65 12.32
CA ALA A 133 15.10 -4.77 13.76
C ALA A 133 13.65 -5.16 14.05
N MET A 134 13.46 -6.08 14.99
CA MET A 134 12.12 -6.42 15.48
C MET A 134 11.45 -5.18 16.11
N PRO A 135 10.18 -4.92 15.78
CA PRO A 135 9.37 -3.89 16.43
C PRO A 135 9.39 -3.98 17.96
N GLU A 136 9.83 -2.92 18.64
CA GLU A 136 9.72 -2.82 20.10
C GLU A 136 8.25 -2.63 20.54
N ASP A 137 7.48 -1.94 19.70
CA ASP A 137 6.05 -1.69 19.91
C ASP A 137 5.25 -2.09 18.65
N PRO A 138 4.85 -3.37 18.55
CA PRO A 138 4.16 -3.89 17.37
C PRO A 138 2.86 -3.14 17.01
N GLU A 139 2.12 -2.61 18.00
CA GLU A 139 0.90 -1.83 17.71
C GLU A 139 1.27 -0.45 17.14
N TRP A 140 2.35 0.18 17.60
CA TRP A 140 2.79 1.46 17.06
C TRP A 140 3.23 1.29 15.62
N ASP A 141 4.08 0.30 15.37
CA ASP A 141 4.67 0.06 14.08
C ASP A 141 3.63 -0.41 13.05
N TRP A 142 2.64 -1.21 13.45
CA TRP A 142 1.50 -1.54 12.61
C TRP A 142 0.66 -0.31 12.22
N LEU A 143 0.43 0.61 13.17
CA LEU A 143 -0.27 1.86 12.86
C LEU A 143 0.55 2.75 11.92
N VAL A 144 1.87 2.84 12.10
CA VAL A 144 2.77 3.59 11.22
C VAL A 144 2.72 3.03 9.80
N THR A 145 2.87 1.71 9.65
CA THR A 145 2.81 1.00 8.36
C THR A 145 1.47 1.25 7.67
N GLY A 146 0.34 0.88 8.27
CA GLY A 146 -0.95 0.98 7.57
C GLY A 146 -1.41 2.42 7.29
N TYR A 147 -1.03 3.39 8.12
CA TYR A 147 -1.26 4.81 7.78
C TYR A 147 -0.32 5.33 6.70
N SER A 148 0.92 4.83 6.62
CA SER A 148 1.84 5.17 5.52
C SER A 148 1.34 4.60 4.20
N GLU A 149 0.95 3.33 4.15
CA GLU A 149 0.33 2.71 2.97
C GLU A 149 -0.90 3.51 2.50
N CYS A 150 -1.78 3.94 3.42
CA CYS A 150 -2.91 4.81 3.05
C CYS A 150 -2.49 6.09 2.29
N ILE A 151 -1.28 6.61 2.53
CA ILE A 151 -0.70 7.76 1.81
C ILE A 151 -0.02 7.28 0.53
N ASP A 152 0.83 6.26 0.64
CA ASP A 152 1.70 5.78 -0.42
C ASP A 152 0.89 5.13 -1.55
N SER A 153 -0.08 4.26 -1.23
CA SER A 153 -0.99 3.69 -2.23
C SER A 153 -1.85 4.78 -2.89
N PHE A 154 -2.35 5.79 -2.15
CA PHE A 154 -3.14 6.88 -2.75
C PHE A 154 -2.39 7.64 -3.84
N PHE A 155 -1.12 7.99 -3.58
CA PHE A 155 -0.30 8.66 -4.58
C PHE A 155 0.22 7.70 -5.64
N GLY A 156 0.61 6.48 -5.25
CA GLY A 156 1.02 5.39 -6.14
C GLY A 156 -0.03 5.11 -7.21
N PHE A 157 -1.30 4.98 -6.83
CA PHE A 157 -2.41 4.79 -7.78
C PHE A 157 -2.46 5.85 -8.88
N GLY A 158 -2.28 7.13 -8.51
CA GLY A 158 -2.28 8.22 -9.48
C GLY A 158 -1.01 8.27 -10.34
N LEU A 159 0.15 7.96 -9.76
CA LEU A 159 1.43 7.93 -10.48
C LEU A 159 1.49 6.77 -11.48
N PHE A 160 1.01 5.58 -11.10
CA PHE A 160 0.93 4.43 -11.99
C PHE A 160 0.00 4.71 -13.18
N GLU A 161 -1.18 5.26 -12.91
CA GLU A 161 -2.12 5.63 -13.98
C GLU A 161 -1.57 6.75 -14.87
N SER A 162 -0.89 7.73 -14.29
CA SER A 162 -0.16 8.76 -15.03
C SER A 162 0.87 8.14 -15.98
N ALA A 163 1.72 7.23 -15.48
CA ALA A 163 2.73 6.56 -16.29
C ALA A 163 2.13 5.76 -17.45
N LYS A 164 0.98 5.08 -17.24
CA LYS A 164 0.24 4.40 -18.31
C LYS A 164 -0.26 5.39 -19.38
N ARG A 165 -0.82 6.52 -18.97
CA ARG A 165 -1.43 7.52 -19.88
C ARG A 165 -0.40 8.27 -20.72
N THR A 166 0.74 8.62 -20.13
CA THR A 166 1.78 9.41 -20.81
C THR A 166 2.71 8.53 -21.64
N GLY A 167 2.71 7.21 -21.42
CA GLY A 167 3.69 6.31 -22.02
C GLY A 167 5.10 6.51 -21.46
N TYR A 168 5.21 7.12 -20.28
CA TYR A 168 6.51 7.34 -19.61
C TYR A 168 7.25 6.02 -19.39
N PHE A 169 6.50 4.95 -19.07
CA PHE A 169 6.97 3.57 -19.11
C PHE A 169 6.13 2.74 -20.09
N PRO A 170 6.72 1.69 -20.72
CA PRO A 170 5.96 0.77 -21.56
C PRO A 170 4.79 0.15 -20.80
N ALA A 171 3.65 -0.02 -21.46
CA ALA A 171 2.45 -0.56 -20.83
C ALA A 171 2.70 -1.93 -20.21
N GLU A 172 3.49 -2.77 -20.86
CA GLU A 172 3.87 -4.10 -20.38
C GLU A 172 4.58 -4.05 -19.02
N LEU A 173 5.44 -3.04 -18.80
CA LEU A 173 6.13 -2.85 -17.53
C LEU A 173 5.14 -2.41 -16.45
N VAL A 174 4.23 -1.50 -16.76
CA VAL A 174 3.25 -1.02 -15.78
C VAL A 174 2.23 -2.11 -15.42
N GLU A 175 1.77 -2.89 -16.40
CA GLU A 175 0.86 -4.03 -16.16
C GLU A 175 1.50 -5.13 -15.31
N THR A 176 2.82 -5.30 -15.40
CA THR A 176 3.58 -6.25 -14.55
C THR A 176 3.39 -5.96 -13.05
N PHE A 177 3.16 -4.70 -12.68
CA PHE A 177 2.92 -4.27 -11.30
C PHE A 177 1.45 -4.22 -10.90
N GLU A 178 0.51 -4.35 -11.82
CA GLU A 178 -0.92 -4.19 -11.50
C GLU A 178 -1.39 -5.09 -10.34
N PRO A 179 -0.92 -6.36 -10.22
CA PRO A 179 -1.28 -7.19 -9.07
C PRO A 179 -0.78 -6.63 -7.72
N VAL A 180 0.44 -6.08 -7.68
CA VAL A 180 0.99 -5.42 -6.47
C VAL A 180 0.13 -4.21 -6.11
N ILE A 181 -0.19 -3.36 -7.09
CA ILE A 181 -0.98 -2.15 -6.85
C ILE A 181 -2.42 -2.48 -6.42
N GLN A 182 -2.97 -3.62 -6.84
CA GLN A 182 -4.28 -4.07 -6.37
C GLN A 182 -4.22 -4.67 -4.95
N GLU A 183 -3.10 -5.27 -4.56
CA GLU A 183 -2.86 -5.73 -3.19
C GLU A 183 -2.78 -4.57 -2.20
N GLU A 184 -2.06 -3.52 -2.56
CA GLU A 184 -2.04 -2.26 -1.82
C GLU A 184 -3.44 -1.71 -1.52
N ALA A 185 -4.36 -1.80 -2.50
CA ALA A 185 -5.75 -1.40 -2.30
C ALA A 185 -6.49 -2.30 -1.29
N ARG A 186 -6.13 -3.60 -1.20
CA ARG A 186 -6.67 -4.55 -0.23
C ARG A 186 -6.12 -4.29 1.16
N HIS A 187 -4.82 -4.03 1.30
CA HIS A 187 -4.16 -3.70 2.57
C HIS A 187 -4.75 -2.45 3.22
N ILE A 188 -4.85 -1.34 2.48
CA ILE A 188 -5.43 -0.10 3.04
C ILE A 188 -6.92 -0.26 3.38
N LEU A 189 -7.65 -1.12 2.65
CA LEU A 189 -9.06 -1.43 2.94
C LEU A 189 -9.15 -2.29 4.21
N PHE A 190 -8.32 -3.32 4.34
CA PHE A 190 -8.20 -4.15 5.53
C PHE A 190 -7.85 -3.29 6.75
N PHE A 191 -6.79 -2.49 6.66
CA PHE A 191 -6.31 -1.61 7.73
C PHE A 191 -7.37 -0.59 8.18
N ALA A 192 -8.05 0.07 7.24
CA ALA A 192 -9.10 1.05 7.59
C ALA A 192 -10.25 0.42 8.40
N ASN A 193 -10.62 -0.83 8.08
CA ASN A 193 -11.63 -1.58 8.81
C ASN A 193 -11.09 -2.13 10.15
N TRP A 194 -9.85 -2.63 10.16
CA TRP A 194 -9.17 -3.07 11.38
C TRP A 194 -9.10 -1.94 12.41
N VAL A 195 -8.63 -0.74 12.03
CA VAL A 195 -8.57 0.42 12.93
C VAL A 195 -9.94 0.74 13.52
N ALA A 196 -10.99 0.75 12.69
CA ALA A 196 -12.35 1.04 13.16
C ALA A 196 -12.88 -0.04 14.11
N TRP A 197 -12.58 -1.31 13.84
CA TRP A 197 -12.93 -2.43 14.69
C TRP A 197 -12.15 -2.42 16.01
N TYR A 198 -10.83 -2.20 15.96
CA TYR A 198 -9.93 -2.22 17.10
C TYR A 198 -10.30 -1.14 18.13
N ARG A 199 -10.58 0.09 17.67
CA ARG A 199 -11.12 1.17 18.51
C ARG A 199 -12.37 0.76 19.30
N ARG A 200 -13.21 -0.12 18.75
CA ARG A 200 -14.45 -0.60 19.40
C ARG A 200 -14.20 -1.72 20.39
N GLN A 201 -13.17 -2.54 20.17
CA GLN A 201 -12.75 -3.58 21.12
C GLN A 201 -12.11 -3.01 22.38
N LEU A 202 -11.49 -1.83 22.27
CA LEU A 202 -10.91 -1.16 23.42
C LEU A 202 -11.98 -0.74 24.44
N PRO A 203 -11.72 -0.95 25.75
CA PRO A 203 -12.52 -0.35 26.82
C PRO A 203 -12.68 1.15 26.59
N TRP A 204 -13.85 1.70 26.92
CA TRP A 204 -14.19 3.09 26.60
C TRP A 204 -13.15 4.11 27.07
N TRP A 205 -12.48 3.84 28.19
CA TRP A 205 -11.43 4.69 28.77
C TRP A 205 -10.06 4.58 28.06
N ARG A 206 -9.77 3.50 27.32
CA ARG A 206 -8.58 3.36 26.46
C ARG A 206 -8.76 4.04 25.10
N ARG A 207 -10.01 4.29 24.69
CA ARG A 207 -10.30 4.88 23.38
C ARG A 207 -9.68 6.27 23.19
N PRO A 208 -9.73 7.22 24.17
CA PRO A 208 -9.04 8.50 24.04
C PRO A 208 -7.52 8.35 23.90
N ALA A 209 -6.90 7.44 24.66
CA ALA A 209 -5.46 7.19 24.57
C ALA A 209 -5.08 6.64 23.18
N PHE A 210 -5.86 5.71 22.64
CA PHE A 210 -5.66 5.21 21.28
C PHE A 210 -5.84 6.30 20.22
N ARG A 211 -6.84 7.19 20.37
CA ARG A 211 -6.99 8.36 19.48
C ARG A 211 -5.77 9.26 19.50
N LEU A 212 -5.19 9.52 20.68
CA LEU A 212 -3.96 10.28 20.80
C LEU A 212 -2.78 9.56 20.13
N ARG A 213 -2.71 8.23 20.26
CA ARG A 213 -1.71 7.40 19.57
C ARG A 213 -1.81 7.56 18.05
N GLU A 214 -3.01 7.48 17.48
CA GLU A 214 -3.24 7.71 16.05
C GLU A 214 -2.79 9.12 15.63
N LEU A 215 -3.12 10.16 16.41
CA LEU A 215 -2.68 11.52 16.13
C LEU A 215 -1.15 11.65 16.17
N ARG A 216 -0.48 10.96 17.11
CA ARG A 216 0.98 10.92 17.18
C ARG A 216 1.59 10.24 15.95
N VAL A 217 1.00 9.15 15.46
CA VAL A 217 1.43 8.50 14.22
C VAL A 217 1.28 9.46 13.03
N TRP A 218 0.13 10.15 12.90
CA TRP A 218 -0.04 11.15 11.85
C TRP A 218 0.97 12.30 11.94
N ALA A 219 1.25 12.81 13.14
CA ALA A 219 2.25 13.85 13.35
C ALA A 219 3.66 13.36 12.97
N PHE A 220 4.00 12.13 13.32
CA PHE A 220 5.24 11.46 12.92
C PHE A 220 5.34 11.35 11.38
N LEU A 221 4.33 10.80 10.72
CA LEU A 221 4.31 10.64 9.26
C LEU A 221 4.40 11.97 8.50
N VAL A 222 3.79 13.04 9.02
CA VAL A 222 3.88 14.39 8.45
C VAL A 222 5.27 14.99 8.66
N TRP A 223 5.86 14.82 9.85
CA TRP A 223 7.22 15.27 10.13
C TRP A 223 8.19 14.63 9.14
N GLU A 224 8.19 13.30 9.04
CA GLU A 224 9.10 12.53 8.18
C GLU A 224 9.04 13.04 6.73
N ARG A 225 7.83 13.22 6.20
CA ARG A 225 7.63 13.74 4.83
C ARG A 225 8.13 15.19 4.65
N ILE A 226 8.04 16.05 5.68
CA ILE A 226 8.60 17.41 5.66
C ILE A 226 10.14 17.39 5.72
N GLY A 227 10.73 16.50 6.52
CA GLY A 227 12.19 16.36 6.64
C GLY A 227 12.83 16.04 5.30
N ILE A 228 12.25 15.07 4.60
CA ILE A 228 12.72 14.64 3.27
C ILE A 228 12.54 15.77 2.24
N ALA A 229 11.39 16.46 2.23
CA ALA A 229 11.15 17.57 1.31
C ALA A 229 12.12 18.75 1.50
N LYS A 230 12.71 18.89 2.68
CA LYS A 230 13.69 19.94 2.99
C LYS A 230 15.14 19.51 2.74
N GLY A 231 15.39 18.27 2.30
CA GLY A 231 16.74 17.71 2.19
C GLY A 231 17.48 17.65 3.54
N LEU A 232 16.73 17.78 4.64
CA LEU A 232 17.26 17.73 5.99
C LEU A 232 17.25 16.27 6.43
N ASP A 233 18.24 15.50 5.98
CA ASP A 233 18.66 14.35 6.77
C ASP A 233 20.15 14.40 7.05
N SER A 234 20.45 14.31 8.34
CA SER A 234 21.77 14.37 8.96
C SER A 234 22.10 13.06 9.68
N LYS A 235 21.34 11.97 9.48
CA LYS A 235 21.57 10.71 10.19
C LYS A 235 21.34 9.41 9.42
N GLY A 236 21.38 9.39 8.08
CA GLY A 236 21.61 8.14 7.31
C GLY A 236 20.73 6.94 7.68
N GLN A 237 19.53 7.17 8.22
CA GLN A 237 18.54 6.13 8.49
C GLN A 237 17.51 6.22 7.37
N VAL A 238 17.45 5.17 6.56
CA VAL A 238 16.58 5.12 5.38
C VAL A 238 15.13 4.99 5.85
N GLN A 239 14.33 6.03 5.63
CA GLN A 239 12.95 6.17 6.16
C GLN A 239 11.88 5.66 5.19
N ASP A 240 10.84 5.03 5.75
CA ASP A 240 9.67 4.40 5.07
C ASP A 240 8.78 5.36 4.26
N ALA A 241 8.86 6.66 4.51
CA ALA A 241 7.69 7.54 4.34
C ALA A 241 7.51 8.17 2.95
N ASN A 242 8.22 7.75 1.89
CA ASN A 242 8.27 8.54 0.64
C ASN A 242 8.41 7.79 -0.70
N PHE A 243 7.84 6.58 -0.85
CA PHE A 243 7.83 5.90 -2.16
C PHE A 243 7.24 6.79 -3.27
N ALA A 244 6.09 7.43 -3.01
CA ALA A 244 5.40 8.22 -4.02
C ALA A 244 5.98 9.63 -4.25
N LEU A 245 6.57 10.27 -3.23
CA LEU A 245 7.13 11.63 -3.37
C LEU A 245 8.51 11.65 -4.03
N SER A 246 9.31 10.61 -3.83
CA SER A 246 10.63 10.47 -4.47
C SER A 246 10.50 10.03 -5.94
N GLY A 247 9.56 9.15 -6.28
CA GLY A 247 9.25 8.78 -7.67
C GLY A 247 8.53 9.87 -8.46
N GLY A 248 7.74 10.72 -7.79
CA GLY A 248 6.97 11.80 -8.43
C GLY A 248 7.84 12.94 -8.97
N GLY A 249 9.02 13.19 -8.41
CA GLY A 249 9.88 14.34 -8.79
C GLY A 249 10.26 14.41 -10.27
N GLN A 250 10.43 13.26 -10.94
CA GLN A 250 10.75 13.19 -12.38
C GLN A 250 9.52 13.01 -13.28
N LEU A 251 8.38 12.58 -12.73
CA LEU A 251 7.09 12.47 -13.44
C LEU A 251 6.30 13.79 -13.42
N ASN A 252 6.59 14.68 -12.47
CA ASN A 252 5.84 15.91 -12.20
C ASN A 252 6.12 17.07 -13.17
N ASP A 253 7.22 17.05 -13.93
CA ASP A 253 7.54 18.17 -14.83
C ASP A 253 6.57 18.28 -16.02
N GLU A 254 5.88 17.18 -16.38
CA GLU A 254 4.86 17.16 -17.44
C GLU A 254 3.42 17.22 -16.89
N LEU A 255 3.19 16.83 -15.63
CA LEU A 255 1.86 16.78 -15.03
C LEU A 255 1.68 17.85 -13.94
N LYS A 256 0.73 18.76 -14.16
CA LYS A 256 0.32 19.74 -13.14
C LYS A 256 -0.14 18.99 -11.88
N VAL A 257 0.33 19.42 -10.71
CA VAL A 257 -0.02 18.83 -9.39
C VAL A 257 -1.54 18.64 -9.22
N GLY A 258 -2.34 19.60 -9.70
CA GLY A 258 -3.81 19.49 -9.65
C GLY A 258 -4.41 18.34 -10.48
N GLU A 259 -3.74 17.96 -11.58
CA GLU A 259 -4.09 16.81 -12.40
C GLU A 259 -3.64 15.50 -11.76
N LEU A 260 -2.42 15.41 -11.21
CA LEU A 260 -1.99 14.24 -10.46
C LEU A 260 -2.95 13.93 -9.32
N LEU A 261 -3.31 14.93 -8.51
CA LEU A 261 -4.30 14.75 -7.43
C LEU A 261 -5.68 14.32 -7.95
N ARG A 262 -6.06 14.74 -9.16
CA ARG A 262 -7.30 14.28 -9.81
C ARG A 262 -7.19 12.79 -10.15
N LEU A 263 -6.07 12.35 -10.71
CA LEU A 263 -5.82 10.94 -11.03
C LEU A 263 -5.81 10.09 -9.76
N CYS A 264 -5.09 10.50 -8.71
CA CYS A 264 -5.09 9.81 -7.41
C CYS A 264 -6.52 9.59 -6.87
N LEU A 265 -7.39 10.60 -6.95
CA LEU A 265 -8.77 10.48 -6.48
C LEU A 265 -9.59 9.48 -7.30
N ILE A 266 -9.51 9.56 -8.63
CA ILE A 266 -10.24 8.67 -9.55
C ILE A 266 -9.79 7.23 -9.31
N GLU A 267 -8.48 7.01 -9.25
CA GLU A 267 -7.89 5.69 -9.15
C GLU A 267 -8.08 5.05 -7.77
N ASN A 268 -8.03 5.85 -6.71
CA ASN A 268 -8.40 5.43 -5.36
C ASN A 268 -9.85 4.94 -5.31
N ASP A 269 -10.79 5.69 -5.91
CA ASP A 269 -12.20 5.31 -5.94
C ASP A 269 -12.41 4.07 -6.83
N ARG A 270 -11.75 4.00 -7.99
CA ARG A 270 -11.81 2.86 -8.94
C ARG A 270 -11.35 1.55 -8.30
N ARG A 271 -10.16 1.54 -7.67
CA ARG A 271 -9.56 0.32 -7.10
C ARG A 271 -10.37 -0.26 -5.94
N MET A 272 -11.08 0.59 -5.19
CA MET A 272 -11.91 0.17 -4.06
C MET A 272 -13.41 -0.02 -4.39
N ALA A 273 -13.83 0.26 -5.63
CA ALA A 273 -15.24 0.22 -6.03
C ALA A 273 -15.81 -1.20 -6.07
N GLY A 274 -14.99 -2.21 -6.40
CA GLY A 274 -15.42 -3.59 -6.55
C GLY A 274 -15.63 -4.35 -5.23
N TYR A 275 -15.26 -3.78 -4.09
CA TYR A 275 -15.44 -4.41 -2.78
C TYR A 275 -16.76 -4.06 -2.11
N ASP A 276 -17.22 -4.94 -1.22
CA ASP A 276 -18.45 -4.80 -0.45
C ASP A 276 -18.64 -3.37 0.11
N PRO A 277 -19.75 -2.68 -0.20
CA PRO A 277 -19.96 -1.27 0.18
C PRO A 277 -20.05 -1.06 1.70
N ARG A 278 -20.22 -2.13 2.49
CA ARG A 278 -20.26 -2.05 3.96
C ARG A 278 -18.87 -1.89 4.59
N LEU A 279 -17.80 -2.20 3.86
CA LEU A 279 -16.43 -1.93 4.29
C LEU A 279 -16.15 -0.42 4.37
N LEU A 280 -15.34 0.00 5.33
CA LEU A 280 -14.87 1.37 5.42
C LEU A 280 -13.71 1.59 4.44
N ARG A 281 -13.70 2.72 3.76
CA ARG A 281 -12.59 3.16 2.90
C ARG A 281 -11.72 4.19 3.62
N PRO A 282 -10.41 4.28 3.35
CA PRO A 282 -9.57 5.39 3.80
C PRO A 282 -10.15 6.74 3.36
N ARG A 283 -10.24 7.72 4.26
CA ARG A 283 -10.86 9.04 3.98
C ARG A 283 -9.96 10.23 4.22
N ILE A 284 -8.88 10.09 4.98
CA ILE A 284 -8.05 11.25 5.39
C ILE A 284 -7.34 11.82 4.15
N VAL A 285 -6.52 11.01 3.48
CA VAL A 285 -5.74 11.44 2.30
C VAL A 285 -6.64 11.89 1.15
N PRO A 286 -7.71 11.16 0.76
CA PRO A 286 -8.62 11.63 -0.29
C PRO A 286 -9.37 12.94 0.07
N ARG A 287 -9.64 13.22 1.35
CA ARG A 287 -10.25 14.50 1.74
C ARG A 287 -9.25 15.64 1.67
N MET A 288 -8.02 15.41 2.12
CA MET A 288 -6.93 16.40 2.02
C MET A 288 -6.63 16.72 0.55
N ALA A 289 -6.57 15.72 -0.33
CA ALA A 289 -6.38 15.93 -1.76
C ALA A 289 -7.53 16.74 -2.39
N ARG A 290 -8.79 16.44 -2.05
CA ARG A 290 -9.94 17.23 -2.50
C ARG A 290 -9.86 18.69 -2.03
N LEU A 291 -9.44 18.91 -0.78
CA LEU A 291 -9.24 20.26 -0.23
C LEU A 291 -8.10 21.00 -0.96
N ALA A 292 -6.94 20.37 -1.14
CA ALA A 292 -5.81 20.95 -1.84
C ALA A 292 -6.17 21.36 -3.28
N ARG A 293 -6.96 20.54 -3.99
CA ARG A 293 -7.44 20.84 -5.35
C ARG A 293 -8.32 22.09 -5.43
N LEU A 294 -8.95 22.54 -4.35
CA LEU A 294 -9.70 23.81 -4.36
C LEU A 294 -8.78 25.03 -4.53
N PHE A 295 -7.50 24.89 -4.15
CA PHE A 295 -6.51 25.96 -4.21
C PHE A 295 -5.57 25.86 -5.41
N LEU A 296 -5.54 24.71 -6.10
CA LEU A 296 -4.64 24.40 -7.22
C LEU A 296 -5.32 24.53 -8.61
N ARG A 297 -6.19 25.54 -8.78
CA ARG A 297 -6.88 25.80 -10.05
C ARG A 297 -5.92 26.11 -11.20
#